data_AF-A0A257UWD2-F1
#
_entry.id   AF-A0A257UWD2-F1
#
_cell.length_a   1.000
_cell.length_b   1.000
_cell.length_c   1.000
_cell.angle_alpha   90.00
_cell.angle_beta   90.00
_cell.angle_gamma   90.00
#
_symmetry.space_group_name_H-M   'P 1'
#
loop_
_entity.id
_entity.type
_entity.pdbx_description
1 polymer ?
#
loop_
_entity_poly.entity_id
_entity_poly.type
_entity_poly.pdbx_seq_one_letter_code
_entity_poly.pdbx_strand_id
1 'polypeptide(L)'
;MFEITKDFRFEAAHTLNRTIETESSRRIHGHSYRATITLRGTPGTSGMIMDFGILNTHIATLRDILDHRFLDEVPNLGPATLENLAAFIWRTLHPACPGLARVAVFRDSEGESCTYEG
;
A
#
# COMPACT_ATOMS: atom_id res chain seq x y z
N MET A 1 -22.71 -9.65 0.85
CA MET A 1 -21.31 -9.62 1.36
C MET A 1 -20.90 -8.17 1.41
N PHE A 2 -20.20 -7.74 2.45
CA PHE A 2 -19.84 -6.34 2.68
C PHE A 2 -18.34 -6.11 2.43
N GLU A 3 -17.97 -4.86 2.16
CA GLU A 3 -16.57 -4.42 2.12
C GLU A 3 -16.37 -3.29 3.13
N ILE A 4 -15.24 -3.33 3.81
CA ILE A 4 -14.73 -2.21 4.62
C ILE A 4 -13.38 -1.79 4.06
N THR A 5 -13.11 -0.49 4.03
CA THR A 5 -11.84 0.04 3.51
C THR A 5 -11.25 1.03 4.50
N LYS A 6 -9.95 0.93 4.71
CA LYS A 6 -9.18 1.90 5.49
C LYS A 6 -8.05 2.46 4.63
N ASP A 7 -7.88 3.77 4.64
CA ASP A 7 -6.73 4.43 4.03
C ASP A 7 -5.64 4.74 5.06
N PHE A 8 -4.39 4.78 4.58
CA PHE A 8 -3.26 5.39 5.28
C PHE A 8 -2.35 6.10 4.28
N ARG A 9 -1.50 6.99 4.78
CA ARG A 9 -0.54 7.76 3.99
C ARG A 9 0.88 7.50 4.45
N PHE A 10 1.82 7.63 3.52
CA PHE A 10 3.24 7.60 3.78
C PHE A 10 3.99 8.48 2.78
N GLU A 11 5.04 9.14 3.24
CA GLU A 11 5.92 9.99 2.45
C GLU A 11 7.20 9.23 2.20
N ALA A 12 7.56 8.99 0.94
CA ALA A 12 8.75 8.19 0.63
C ALA A 12 9.46 8.66 -0.63
N ALA A 13 10.77 8.42 -0.66
CA ALA A 13 11.61 8.67 -1.81
C ALA A 13 11.94 7.36 -2.54
N HIS A 14 12.19 7.43 -3.84
CA HIS A 14 12.63 6.30 -4.65
C HIS A 14 13.42 6.73 -5.89
N THR A 15 13.95 5.74 -6.61
CA THR A 15 14.35 5.88 -8.02
C THR A 15 13.60 4.89 -8.90
N LEU A 16 13.50 5.19 -10.19
CA LEU A 16 12.92 4.30 -11.19
C LEU A 16 13.70 4.38 -12.50
N ASN A 17 13.87 3.24 -13.16
CA ASN A 17 14.44 3.18 -14.50
C ASN A 17 13.32 3.13 -15.55
N ARG A 18 12.65 4.26 -15.77
CA ARG A 18 11.60 4.37 -16.81
C ARG A 18 12.22 4.43 -18.21
N THR A 19 11.42 4.06 -19.22
CA THR A 19 11.78 4.18 -20.65
C THR A 19 11.49 5.57 -21.22
N ILE A 20 10.52 6.28 -20.65
CA ILE A 20 10.15 7.67 -20.94
C ILE A 20 10.43 8.49 -19.68
N GLU A 21 10.84 9.75 -19.83
CA GLU A 21 11.27 10.60 -18.70
C GLU A 21 12.39 9.95 -17.86
N THR A 22 13.36 9.38 -18.58
CA THR A 22 14.44 8.57 -18.02
C THR A 22 15.32 9.36 -17.04
N GLU A 23 15.60 10.63 -17.32
CA GLU A 23 16.48 11.42 -16.45
C GLU A 23 15.85 11.79 -15.10
N SER A 24 14.59 12.22 -15.09
CA SER A 24 13.91 12.58 -13.83
C SER A 24 13.62 11.34 -12.99
N SER A 25 13.17 10.25 -13.61
CA SER A 25 12.89 8.99 -12.91
C SER A 25 14.12 8.36 -12.26
N ARG A 26 15.31 8.50 -12.86
CA ARG A 26 16.57 8.00 -12.31
C ARG A 26 17.11 8.82 -11.15
N ARG A 27 16.67 10.07 -10.97
CA ARG A 27 17.06 10.89 -9.81
C ARG A 27 16.28 10.42 -8.59
N ILE A 28 16.87 10.63 -7.41
CA ILE A 28 16.12 10.50 -6.16
C ILE A 28 15.02 11.56 -6.17
N HIS A 29 13.79 11.10 -6.09
CA HIS A 29 12.59 11.90 -5.94
C HIS A 29 11.64 11.17 -5.00
N GLY A 30 10.50 11.78 -4.68
CA GLY A 30 9.55 11.16 -3.78
C GLY A 30 8.14 11.63 -4.04
N HIS A 31 7.20 10.97 -3.37
CA HIS A 31 5.79 11.28 -3.46
C HIS A 31 5.11 11.15 -2.10
N SER A 32 4.01 11.88 -1.96
CA SER A 32 2.99 11.62 -0.95
C SER A 32 2.11 10.48 -1.44
N TYR A 33 2.31 9.29 -0.89
CA TYR A 33 1.53 8.12 -1.23
C TYR A 33 0.32 8.01 -0.32
N ARG A 34 -0.80 7.58 -0.89
CA ARG A 34 -1.94 7.05 -0.14
C ARG A 34 -2.13 5.60 -0.51
N ALA A 35 -2.35 4.74 0.47
CA ALA A 35 -2.72 3.34 0.25
C ALA A 35 -4.08 3.06 0.88
N THR A 36 -4.88 2.21 0.24
CA THR A 36 -6.16 1.73 0.77
C THR A 36 -6.14 0.23 0.91
N ILE A 37 -6.58 -0.27 2.06
CA ILE A 37 -6.73 -1.69 2.36
C ILE A 37 -8.22 -2.01 2.44
N THR A 38 -8.71 -2.84 1.54
CA THR A 38 -10.11 -3.28 1.51
C THR A 38 -10.20 -4.73 1.97
N LEU A 39 -11.04 -4.96 2.99
CA LEU A 39 -11.43 -6.30 3.43
C LEU A 39 -12.86 -6.58 2.99
N ARG A 40 -13.13 -7.80 2.53
CA ARG A 40 -14.46 -8.28 2.15
C ARG A 40 -14.87 -9.44 3.05
N GLY A 41 -16.10 -9.40 3.57
CA GLY A 41 -16.59 -10.42 4.49
C GLY A 41 -18.06 -10.30 4.84
N THR A 42 -18.48 -11.15 5.77
CA THR A 42 -19.78 -11.07 6.45
C THR A 42 -19.52 -10.68 7.90
N PRO A 43 -20.24 -9.70 8.46
CA PRO A 43 -20.14 -9.36 9.88
C PRO A 43 -20.29 -10.58 10.79
N GLY A 44 -19.39 -10.72 11.76
CA GLY A 44 -19.45 -11.76 12.78
C GLY A 44 -20.46 -11.43 13.89
N THR A 45 -20.35 -12.12 15.02
CA THR A 45 -21.20 -11.89 16.22
C THR A 45 -21.08 -10.48 16.79
N SER A 46 -19.95 -9.82 16.58
CA SER A 46 -19.72 -8.42 16.95
C SER A 46 -20.43 -7.41 16.04
N GLY A 47 -21.01 -7.85 14.91
CA GLY A 47 -21.56 -6.96 13.89
C GLY A 47 -20.51 -6.30 12.98
N MET A 48 -19.23 -6.71 13.06
CA MET A 48 -18.13 -6.19 12.23
C MET A 48 -17.49 -7.28 11.37
N ILE A 49 -16.94 -6.91 10.21
CA ILE A 49 -16.05 -7.79 9.42
C ILE A 49 -14.71 -7.92 10.15
N MET A 50 -14.13 -6.79 10.55
CA MET A 50 -12.93 -6.69 11.39
C MET A 50 -12.99 -5.35 12.15
N ASP A 51 -12.46 -5.33 13.37
CA ASP A 51 -12.24 -4.09 14.10
C ASP A 51 -11.12 -3.28 13.43
N PHE A 52 -11.38 -2.02 13.08
CA PHE A 52 -10.36 -1.15 12.49
C PHE A 52 -9.17 -0.89 13.42
N GLY A 53 -9.33 -1.01 14.74
CA GLY A 53 -8.23 -0.96 15.70
C GLY A 53 -7.21 -2.07 15.45
N ILE A 54 -7.67 -3.29 15.13
CA ILE A 54 -6.79 -4.40 14.75
C ILE A 54 -6.13 -4.13 13.40
N LEU A 55 -6.89 -3.68 12.40
CA LEU A 55 -6.30 -3.34 11.10
C LEU A 55 -5.23 -2.23 11.22
N ASN A 56 -5.44 -1.27 12.11
CA ASN A 56 -4.49 -0.18 12.36
C ASN A 56 -3.15 -0.67 12.95
N THR A 57 -3.11 -1.73 13.75
CA THR A 57 -1.82 -2.25 14.27
C THR A 57 -0.97 -2.85 13.15
N HIS A 58 -1.61 -3.54 12.19
CA HIS A 58 -0.94 -4.06 11.01
C HIS A 58 -0.50 -2.94 10.05
N ILE A 59 -1.36 -1.93 9.84
CA ILE A 59 -1.01 -0.74 9.07
C ILE A 59 0.15 0.03 9.71
N ALA A 60 0.21 0.14 11.04
CA ALA A 60 1.33 0.81 11.72
C ALA A 60 2.68 0.13 11.40
N THR A 61 2.71 -1.21 11.40
CA THR A 61 3.91 -1.97 11.02
C THR A 61 4.32 -1.69 9.57
N LEU A 62 3.36 -1.59 8.64
CA LEU A 62 3.63 -1.18 7.26
C LEU A 62 4.17 0.24 7.15
N ARG A 63 3.62 1.18 7.92
CA ARG A 63 4.08 2.57 7.93
C ARG A 63 5.52 2.68 8.40
N ASP A 64 5.93 1.93 9.42
CA ASP A 64 7.32 1.94 9.89
C ASP A 64 8.34 1.47 8.82
N ILE A 65 7.87 0.63 7.88
CA ILE A 65 8.64 0.10 6.76
C ILE A 65 8.65 1.04 5.55
N LEU A 66 7.62 1.87 5.36
CA LEU A 66 7.42 2.66 4.13
C LEU A 66 7.57 4.17 4.34
N ASP A 67 7.13 4.70 5.48
CA ASP A 67 7.08 6.13 5.77
C ASP A 67 8.46 6.69 6.11
N HIS A 68 8.78 7.85 5.53
CA HIS A 68 10.08 8.51 5.62
C HIS A 68 11.26 7.60 5.21
N ARG A 69 11.02 6.68 4.25
CA ARG A 69 12.05 5.76 3.74
C ARG A 69 12.49 6.08 2.32
N PHE A 70 13.68 5.58 1.98
CA PHE A 70 14.10 5.39 0.60
C PHE A 70 13.69 3.97 0.17
N LEU A 71 12.67 3.88 -0.69
CA LEU A 71 11.98 2.62 -1.00
C LEU A 71 12.87 1.60 -1.69
N ASP A 72 13.90 2.03 -2.42
CA ASP A 72 14.89 1.17 -3.07
C ASP A 72 15.66 0.30 -2.06
N GLU A 73 15.71 0.70 -0.78
CA GLU A 73 16.37 -0.05 0.31
C GLU A 73 15.40 -0.98 1.06
N VAL A 74 14.10 -0.92 0.78
CA VAL A 74 13.10 -1.75 1.46
C VAL A 74 13.20 -3.20 0.95
N PRO A 75 13.56 -4.17 1.81
CA PRO A 75 13.77 -5.54 1.36
C PRO A 75 12.50 -6.14 0.76
N ASN A 76 12.65 -6.85 -0.36
CA ASN A 76 11.57 -7.54 -1.07
C ASN A 76 10.47 -6.63 -1.65
N LEU A 77 10.66 -5.30 -1.68
CA LEU A 77 9.74 -4.40 -2.39
C LEU A 77 9.92 -4.51 -3.92
N GLY A 78 11.16 -4.62 -4.38
CA GLY A 78 11.50 -4.47 -5.80
C GLY A 78 11.54 -3.00 -6.22
N PRO A 79 11.61 -2.70 -7.54
CA PRO A 79 11.50 -1.32 -8.02
C PRO A 79 10.22 -0.68 -7.48
N ALA A 80 10.30 0.52 -6.93
CA ALA A 80 9.20 1.16 -6.18
C ALA A 80 8.09 1.73 -7.09
N THR A 81 7.58 0.92 -8.01
CA THR A 81 6.41 1.21 -8.83
C THR A 81 5.13 1.04 -8.01
N LEU A 82 4.01 1.56 -8.52
CA LEU A 82 2.72 1.43 -7.84
C LEU A 82 2.25 -0.03 -7.73
N GLU A 83 2.55 -0.85 -8.74
CA GLU A 83 2.25 -2.29 -8.77
C GLU A 83 3.03 -3.04 -7.68
N ASN A 84 4.34 -2.79 -7.58
CA ASN A 84 5.18 -3.44 -6.58
C ASN A 84 4.84 -2.98 -5.15
N LEU A 85 4.52 -1.70 -4.96
CA LEU A 85 3.99 -1.21 -3.68
C LEU A 85 2.68 -1.90 -3.30
N ALA A 86 1.71 -1.99 -4.22
CA ALA A 86 0.43 -2.64 -3.96
C ALA A 86 0.62 -4.13 -3.63
N ALA A 87 1.45 -4.85 -4.39
CA ALA A 87 1.76 -6.25 -4.16
C ALA A 87 2.54 -6.47 -2.85
N PHE A 88 3.48 -5.57 -2.50
CA PHE A 88 4.22 -5.64 -1.24
C PHE A 88 3.32 -5.46 -0.03
N ILE A 89 2.46 -4.44 -0.05
CA ILE A 89 1.47 -4.19 0.99
C ILE A 89 0.52 -5.39 1.12
N TRP A 90 0.05 -5.93 0.00
CA TRP A 90 -0.77 -7.15 -0.01
C TRP A 90 -0.08 -8.32 0.68
N ARG A 91 1.13 -8.69 0.23
CA ARG A 91 1.87 -9.83 0.80
C ARG A 91 2.15 -9.66 2.29
N THR A 92 2.34 -8.42 2.75
CA THR A 92 2.60 -8.12 4.16
C THR A 92 1.35 -8.29 5.02
N LEU A 93 0.17 -7.90 4.51
CA LEU A 93 -1.08 -7.96 5.27
C LEU A 93 -1.83 -9.27 5.13
N HIS A 94 -1.74 -9.95 3.98
CA HIS A 94 -2.51 -11.15 3.67
C HIS A 94 -2.45 -12.23 4.78
N PRO A 95 -1.30 -12.53 5.43
CA PRO A 95 -1.24 -13.51 6.51
C PRO A 95 -2.06 -13.14 7.76
N ALA A 96 -2.24 -11.84 8.02
CA ALA A 96 -2.87 -11.32 9.23
C ALA A 96 -4.27 -10.73 9.02
N CYS A 97 -4.68 -10.50 7.77
CA CYS A 97 -5.96 -9.91 7.41
C CYS A 97 -6.80 -10.89 6.56
N PRO A 98 -7.51 -11.84 7.21
CA PRO A 98 -8.47 -12.69 6.52
C PRO A 98 -9.51 -11.84 5.77
N GLY A 99 -9.77 -12.20 4.52
CA GLY A 99 -10.69 -11.44 3.67
C GLY A 99 -10.08 -10.19 3.04
N LEU A 100 -8.76 -10.00 3.07
CA LEU A 100 -8.09 -9.00 2.23
C LEU A 100 -8.52 -9.21 0.78
N ALA A 101 -9.18 -8.20 0.21
CA ALA A 101 -9.82 -8.29 -1.09
C ALA A 101 -9.15 -7.39 -2.11
N ARG A 102 -8.64 -6.24 -1.67
CA ARG A 102 -7.97 -5.29 -2.55
C ARG A 102 -6.99 -4.42 -1.78
N VAL A 103 -5.85 -4.15 -2.41
CA VAL A 103 -4.93 -3.09 -2.02
C VAL A 103 -4.81 -2.12 -3.19
N ALA A 104 -4.94 -0.81 -2.93
CA ALA A 104 -4.65 0.20 -3.94
C ALA A 104 -3.68 1.24 -3.41
N VAL A 105 -2.78 1.71 -4.27
CA VAL A 105 -1.77 2.72 -3.96
C VAL A 105 -1.92 3.88 -4.94
N PHE A 106 -1.90 5.10 -4.43
CA PHE A 106 -2.21 6.33 -5.13
C PHE A 106 -1.06 7.32 -5.00
N ARG A 107 -0.80 8.05 -6.07
CA ARG A 107 -0.07 9.33 -6.05
C ARG A 107 -1.07 10.42 -6.38
N ASP A 108 -1.74 10.94 -5.35
CA ASP A 108 -2.88 11.85 -5.53
C ASP A 108 -2.48 13.13 -6.28
N SER A 109 -1.25 13.63 -6.10
CA SER A 109 -0.72 14.81 -6.82
C SER A 109 -0.59 14.61 -8.33
N GLU A 110 -0.40 13.35 -8.77
CA GLU A 110 -0.24 12.98 -10.17
C GLU A 110 -1.55 12.45 -10.78
N GLY A 111 -2.58 12.22 -9.96
CA GLY A 111 -3.83 11.59 -10.39
C GLY A 111 -3.67 10.10 -10.76
N GLU A 112 -2.64 9.43 -10.26
CA GLU A 112 -2.31 8.05 -10.63
C GLU A 112 -2.65 7.06 -9.51
N SER A 113 -3.00 5.83 -9.88
CA SER A 113 -3.15 4.74 -8.93
C SER A 113 -2.90 3.37 -9.56
N CYS A 114 -2.56 2.40 -8.71
CA CYS A 114 -2.57 0.99 -9.04
C CYS A 114 -3.43 0.25 -8.02
N THR A 115 -4.14 -0.77 -8.49
CA THR A 115 -4.94 -1.68 -7.66
C THR A 115 -4.45 -3.10 -7.86
N TYR A 116 -4.23 -3.82 -6.76
CA TYR A 116 -3.95 -5.25 -6.73
C TYR A 116 -5.11 -5.98 -6.03
N GLU A 117 -5.67 -6.98 -6.73
CA GLU A 117 -6.66 -7.93 -6.23
C GLU A 117 -6.05 -9.33 -6.40
N GLY A 118 -5.74 -10.00 -5.29
CA GLY A 118 -5.07 -11.31 -5.25
C GLY A 118 -5.97 -12.44 -4.78
#